data_AF-A0A4R0Q8R6-F1
#
_entry.id   AF-A0A4R0Q8R6-F1
#
_cell.length_a   1.000
_cell.length_b   1.000
_cell.length_c   1.000
_cell.angle_alpha   90.00
_cell.angle_beta   90.00
_cell.angle_gamma   90.00
#
_symmetry.space_group_name_H-M   'P 1'
#
loop_
_entity.id
_entity.type
_entity.pdbx_description
1 polymer ?
#
loop_
_entity_poly.entity_id
_entity_poly.type
_entity_poly.pdbx_seq_one_letter_code
_entity_poly.pdbx_strand_id
1 'polypeptide(L)' 'MENIEPQHTESGAAPKPIEKDYESHKEDPGPAKPAVTEKDENGAGQALKWVLPIAIIIGLIIWFVMRK' A
#
# COMPACT_ATOMS: atom_id res chain seq x y z
N MET A 1 -10.57 -32.91 16.54
CA MET A 1 -9.28 -32.49 15.98
C MET A 1 -9.03 -31.10 16.53
N GLU A 2 -8.04 -30.95 17.40
CA GLU A 2 -7.70 -29.65 17.98
C GLU A 2 -7.01 -28.80 16.91
N ASN A 3 -7.51 -27.58 16.69
CA ASN A 3 -6.89 -26.62 15.78
C ASN A 3 -5.69 -25.99 16.49
N ILE A 4 -4.52 -26.61 16.36
CA ILE A 4 -3.24 -26.01 16.77
C ILE A 4 -2.75 -25.11 15.64
N GLU A 5 -3.34 -23.92 15.57
CA GLU A 5 -2.78 -22.80 14.82
C GLU A 5 -1.43 -22.42 15.48
N PRO A 6 -0.31 -22.41 14.74
CA PRO A 6 0.95 -21.97 15.31
C PRO A 6 0.84 -20.49 15.69
N GLN A 7 0.90 -20.17 16.98
CA GLN A 7 1.07 -18.79 17.46
C GLN A 7 2.33 -18.22 16.81
N HIS A 8 2.15 -17.22 15.93
CA HIS A 8 3.27 -16.46 15.40
C HIS A 8 3.85 -15.61 16.53
N THR A 9 4.89 -16.12 17.19
CA THR A 9 5.69 -15.34 18.13
C THR A 9 6.62 -14.47 17.31
N GLU A 10 6.26 -13.20 17.11
CA GLU A 10 7.23 -12.20 16.66
C GLU A 10 8.34 -12.14 17.72
N SER A 11 9.50 -12.72 17.42
CA SER A 11 10.72 -12.47 18.18
C SER A 11 10.93 -10.95 18.17
N GLY A 12 11.00 -10.30 19.33
CA GLY A 12 10.99 -8.84 19.50
C GLY A 12 12.16 -8.06 18.89
N ALA A 13 12.88 -8.64 17.93
CA ALA A 13 13.82 -7.93 17.08
C ALA A 13 13.04 -7.11 16.04
N ALA A 14 13.49 -5.88 15.78
CA ALA A 14 12.93 -5.07 14.72
C ALA A 14 13.05 -5.79 13.36
N PRO A 15 12.03 -5.71 12.49
CA PRO A 15 12.10 -6.29 11.16
C PRO A 15 13.28 -5.72 10.37
N LYS A 16 13.98 -6.58 9.63
CA LYS A 16 15.09 -6.15 8.78
C LYS A 16 14.61 -5.17 7.72
N PRO A 17 15.43 -4.16 7.36
CA PRO A 17 15.08 -3.25 6.29
C PRO A 17 14.97 -4.00 4.97
N ILE A 18 14.19 -3.43 4.04
CA ILE A 18 14.03 -3.97 2.70
C ILE A 18 15.38 -4.08 2.00
N GLU A 19 15.67 -5.24 1.43
CA GLU A 19 16.92 -5.51 0.73
C GLU A 19 17.10 -4.58 -0.47
N LYS A 20 18.33 -4.08 -0.64
CA LYS A 20 18.72 -3.17 -1.73
C LYS A 20 19.92 -3.69 -2.53
N ASP A 21 20.73 -4.56 -1.94
CA ASP A 21 21.95 -5.12 -2.52
C ASP A 21 22.13 -6.59 -2.10
N TYR A 22 21.34 -7.46 -2.73
CA TYR A 22 21.36 -8.90 -2.45
C TYR A 22 22.75 -9.51 -2.67
N GLU A 23 23.52 -9.00 -3.63
CA GLU A 23 24.83 -9.58 -3.96
C GLU A 23 25.83 -9.42 -2.82
N SER A 24 25.73 -8.33 -2.06
CA SER A 24 26.56 -8.06 -0.89
C SER A 24 26.05 -8.72 0.40
N HIS A 25 24.75 -9.07 0.46
CA HIS A 25 24.10 -9.61 1.67
C HIS A 25 23.63 -11.07 1.51
N LYS A 26 24.23 -11.86 0.63
CA LYS A 26 23.77 -13.23 0.30
C LYS A 26 23.65 -14.17 1.49
N GLU A 27 24.50 -13.99 2.51
CA GLU A 27 24.49 -14.84 3.70
C GLU A 27 23.28 -14.54 4.61
N ASP A 28 22.76 -13.30 4.56
CA ASP A 28 21.64 -12.87 5.40
C ASP A 28 20.89 -11.66 4.79
N PRO A 29 20.17 -11.86 3.67
CA PRO A 29 19.52 -10.75 2.98
C PRO A 29 18.28 -10.28 3.74
N GLY A 30 17.99 -8.99 3.63
CA GLY A 30 16.68 -8.45 4.01
C GLY A 30 15.56 -9.01 3.13
N PRO A 31 14.28 -8.78 3.50
CA PRO A 31 13.17 -9.16 2.64
C PRO A 31 13.20 -8.35 1.33
N ALA A 32 12.87 -9.02 0.22
CA ALA A 32 12.72 -8.35 -1.06
C ALA A 32 11.53 -7.38 -1.03
N LYS A 33 11.61 -6.26 -1.76
CA LYS A 33 10.49 -5.29 -1.93
C LYS A 33 9.11 -5.95 -2.13
N PRO A 34 8.91 -6.91 -3.06
CA PRO A 34 7.60 -7.52 -3.28
C PRO A 34 7.10 -8.38 -2.11
N ALA A 35 7.98 -8.80 -1.18
CA ALA A 35 7.59 -9.56 0.00
C ALA A 35 7.02 -8.66 1.12
N VAL A 36 7.28 -7.35 1.06
CA VAL A 36 6.84 -6.36 2.07
C VAL A 36 5.82 -5.36 1.53
N THR A 37 5.79 -5.14 0.22
CA THR A 37 4.81 -4.25 -0.42
C THR A 37 3.82 -5.06 -1.24
N GLU A 38 2.53 -4.87 -0.98
CA GLU A 38 1.48 -5.35 -1.86
C GLU A 38 1.41 -4.50 -3.14
N LYS A 39 1.08 -5.15 -4.25
CA LYS A 39 0.92 -4.47 -5.55
C LYS A 39 -0.38 -3.68 -5.56
N ASP A 40 -0.31 -2.39 -5.23
CA ASP A 40 -1.44 -1.47 -5.29
C ASP A 40 -1.53 -0.79 -6.67
N GLU A 41 -1.93 -1.55 -7.69
CA GLU A 41 -2.12 -1.00 -9.04
C GLU A 41 -3.54 -0.47 -9.28
N ASN A 42 -4.54 -1.03 -8.60
CA ASN A 42 -5.97 -0.73 -8.80
C ASN A 42 -6.74 -0.50 -7.48
N GLY A 43 -6.07 -0.13 -6.38
CA GLY A 43 -6.74 0.03 -5.10
C GLY A 43 -7.72 1.20 -5.04
N ALA A 44 -8.66 1.11 -4.09
CA ALA A 44 -9.62 2.18 -3.81
C ALA A 44 -8.95 3.54 -3.53
N GLY A 45 -7.72 3.52 -3.00
CA GLY A 45 -6.92 4.73 -2.78
C GLY A 45 -6.55 5.45 -4.07
N GLN A 46 -6.26 4.73 -5.16
CA GLN A 46 -5.97 5.34 -6.45
C GLN A 46 -7.23 5.94 -7.08
N ALA A 47 -8.37 5.27 -6.97
CA ALA A 47 -9.65 5.81 -7.46
C ALA A 47 -10.08 7.07 -6.69
N LEU A 48 -9.96 7.07 -5.35
CA LEU A 48 -10.37 8.19 -4.50
C LEU A 48 -9.59 9.47 -4.79
N LYS A 49 -8.30 9.36 -5.17
CA LYS A 49 -7.48 10.51 -5.62
C LYS A 49 -8.12 11.26 -6.79
N TRP A 50 -8.88 10.58 -7.66
CA TRP A 50 -9.51 11.18 -8.83
C TRP A 50 -10.96 11.63 -8.58
N VAL A 51 -11.68 10.99 -7.67
CA VAL A 51 -13.08 11.34 -7.38
C VAL A 51 -13.22 12.76 -6.85
N LEU A 52 -12.35 13.19 -5.92
CA LEU A 52 -12.40 14.52 -5.33
C LEU A 52 -12.23 15.66 -6.36
N PRO A 53 -11.20 15.67 -7.23
CA PRO A 53 -11.05 16.74 -8.23
C PRO A 53 -12.18 16.73 -9.26
N ILE A 54 -12.67 15.55 -9.67
CA ILE A 54 -13.82 15.44 -10.59
C ILE A 54 -15.08 16.06 -9.95
N ALA A 55 -15.36 15.77 -8.68
CA ALA A 55 -16.51 16.34 -7.97
C ALA A 55 -16.44 17.88 -7.89
N ILE A 56 -15.25 18.44 -7.65
CA ILE A 56 -15.05 19.90 -7.63
C ILE A 56 -15.34 20.51 -9.00
N ILE A 57 -14.83 19.91 -10.09
CA ILE A 57 -15.07 20.39 -11.45
C ILE A 57 -16.56 20.37 -11.78
N ILE A 58 -17.25 19.27 -11.46
CA ILE A 58 -18.71 19.16 -11.66
C ILE A 58 -19.44 20.24 -10.86
N GLY A 59 -19.06 20.45 -9.59
CA GLY A 59 -19.62 21.51 -8.75
C GLY A 59 -19.43 22.91 -9.35
N LEU A 60 -18.25 23.20 -9.89
CA LEU A 60 -17.96 24.47 -10.55
C LEU A 60 -18.78 24.66 -11.84
N ILE A 61 -18.96 23.59 -12.63
CA ILE A 61 -19.80 23.63 -13.83
C ILE A 61 -21.25 23.93 -13.45
N ILE A 62 -21.81 23.19 -12.49
CA ILE A 62 -23.19 23.41 -12.01
C ILE A 62 -23.34 24.83 -11.48
N TRP A 63 -22.39 25.30 -10.68
CA TRP A 63 -22.39 26.66 -10.15
C TRP A 63 -22.36 27.70 -11.27
N PHE A 64 -21.52 27.51 -12.30
CA PHE A 64 -21.43 28.44 -13.43
C PHE A 64 -22.74 28.48 -14.24
N VAL A 65 -23.39 27.32 -14.43
CA VAL A 65 -24.69 27.21 -15.10
C VAL A 65 -25.80 27.88 -14.26
N MET A 66 -25.79 27.69 -12.94
CA MET A 66 -26.78 28.28 -12.02
C MET A 66 -26.56 29.79 -11.77
N ARG A 67 -25.34 30.30 -11.97
CA ARG A 67 -24.98 31.71 -11.81
C ARG A 67 -25.48 32.60 -12.96
N LYS A 68 -26.17 32.03 -13.96
CA LYS A 68 -26.92 32.79 -14.98
C LYS A 68 -27.89 33.78 -14.34
#